data_AF-A0A1N7GYC2-F1
#
_entry.id   AF-A0A1N7GYC2-F1
#
_cell.length_a   1.000
_cell.length_b   1.000
_cell.length_c   1.000
_cell.angle_alpha   90.00
_cell.angle_beta   90.00
_cell.angle_gamma   90.00
#
_symmetry.space_group_name_H-M   'P 1'
#
loop_
_entity.id
_entity.type
_entity.pdbx_description
1 polymer ?
#
loop_
_entity_poly.entity_id
_entity_poly.type
_entity_poly.pdbx_seq_one_letter_code
_entity_poly.pdbx_strand_id
1 'polypeptide(L)'
;MAAELLNTFGTELGEVALRPGTGGVFVVEVTSADRKESHRVWDRKRDSGFPDIVTLKRLVRDVAAPDRDLGHGEATRIPIRQPHRRGILMTRHHPAARDLLIDAFGRVQELVVDITDGLSRGEATYRPDPEANTIAWLLWHLSRVQDDHVAGLAEAEQAWPQWRDRFALPFDDWATGYAQSAAEVGQVDVEPHLLREYHDAVHTKTLEYLNRVTDEELERVVDDNWDPPVTAGVRLVSVINDADQHLGQAAYVAGMASRAGVS
;
A
#
# COMPACT_ATOMS: atom_id res chain seq x y z
N MET A 1 1.72 -0.93 9.48
CA MET A 1 1.76 -0.49 10.91
C MET A 1 2.14 0.98 11.07
N ALA A 2 3.14 1.51 10.35
CA ALA A 2 3.53 2.92 10.46
C ALA A 2 2.39 3.91 10.16
N ALA A 3 1.67 3.72 9.04
CA ALA A 3 0.52 4.55 8.68
C ALA A 3 -0.57 4.59 9.76
N GLU A 4 -0.87 3.43 10.35
CA GLU A 4 -1.84 3.31 11.45
C GLU A 4 -1.41 4.07 12.72
N LEU A 5 -0.11 4.08 13.03
CA LEU A 5 0.43 4.85 14.15
C LEU A 5 0.35 6.35 13.84
N LEU A 6 0.80 6.78 12.66
CA LEU A 6 0.73 8.18 12.24
C LEU A 6 -0.71 8.71 12.22
N ASN A 7 -1.67 7.92 11.76
CA ASN A 7 -3.10 8.26 11.81
C ASN A 7 -3.62 8.35 13.26
N THR A 8 -3.23 7.40 14.12
CA THR A 8 -3.72 7.34 15.50
C THR A 8 -3.18 8.46 16.37
N PHE A 9 -1.92 8.83 16.23
CA PHE A 9 -1.25 9.83 17.08
C PHE A 9 -1.16 11.20 16.43
N GLY A 10 -1.41 11.30 15.12
CA GLY A 10 -1.39 12.57 14.39
C GLY A 10 -0.08 13.32 14.60
N THR A 11 -0.19 14.56 15.09
CA THR A 11 0.97 15.44 15.34
C THR A 11 1.75 15.12 16.61
N GLU A 12 1.32 14.17 17.45
CA GLU A 12 2.05 13.79 18.66
C GLU A 12 3.21 12.83 18.38
N LEU A 13 3.17 12.08 17.28
CA LEU A 13 4.32 11.34 16.76
C LEU A 13 5.01 12.18 15.69
N GLY A 14 6.26 12.56 15.93
CA GLY A 14 7.06 13.33 14.97
C GLY A 14 7.50 12.51 13.76
N GLU A 15 7.88 11.25 13.97
CA GLU A 15 8.31 10.35 12.90
C GLU A 15 8.02 8.88 13.24
N VAL A 16 7.88 8.07 12.19
CA VAL A 16 7.99 6.61 12.28
C VAL A 16 9.01 6.18 11.24
N ALA A 17 10.19 5.75 11.68
CA ALA A 17 11.30 5.40 10.80
C ALA A 17 11.62 3.90 10.86
N LEU A 18 11.92 3.29 9.70
CA LEU A 18 12.48 1.95 9.64
C LEU A 18 14.01 2.06 9.75
N ARG A 19 14.59 1.31 10.70
CA ARG A 19 16.04 1.18 10.85
C ARG A 19 16.47 -0.19 10.30
N PRO A 20 17.23 -0.26 9.19
CA PRO A 20 17.69 -1.53 8.63
C PRO A 20 18.47 -2.35 9.67
N GLY A 21 18.21 -3.65 9.71
CA GLY A 21 18.91 -4.60 10.59
C GLY A 21 19.12 -5.94 9.88
N THR A 22 20.20 -6.65 10.22
CA THR A 22 20.49 -7.98 9.69
C THR A 22 20.08 -9.07 10.69
N GLY A 23 19.78 -10.28 10.21
CA GLY A 23 19.52 -11.44 11.09
C GLY A 23 18.09 -11.57 11.64
N GLY A 24 17.08 -11.09 10.91
CA GLY A 24 15.66 -11.31 11.26
C GLY A 24 15.17 -10.54 12.49
N VAL A 25 15.91 -9.50 12.88
CA VAL A 25 15.60 -8.63 14.02
C VAL A 25 14.31 -7.84 13.73
N PHE A 26 13.34 -7.93 14.64
CA PHE A 26 12.16 -7.08 14.64
C PHE A 26 12.00 -6.49 16.04
N VAL A 27 12.28 -5.19 16.15
CA VAL A 27 12.25 -4.42 17.38
C VAL A 27 11.51 -3.12 17.08
N VAL A 28 10.63 -2.72 17.99
CA VAL A 28 9.98 -1.40 17.95
C VAL A 28 10.45 -0.61 19.15
N GLU A 29 10.95 0.58 18.90
CA GLU A 29 11.40 1.52 19.93
C GLU A 29 10.68 2.85 19.76
N VAL A 30 10.34 3.49 20.87
CA VAL A 30 9.76 4.84 20.92
C VAL A 30 10.80 5.76 21.54
N THR A 31 11.21 6.78 20.79
CA THR A 31 12.16 7.79 21.26
C THR A 31 11.40 9.08 21.56
N SER A 32 11.45 9.56 22.80
CA SER A 32 10.84 10.83 23.19
C SER A 32 11.68 12.02 22.71
N ALA A 33 11.04 13.13 22.35
CA ALA A 33 11.74 14.33 21.89
C ALA A 33 12.64 14.99 22.96
N ASP A 34 12.33 14.78 24.24
CA ASP A 34 13.02 15.39 25.39
C ASP A 34 14.10 14.49 26.02
N ARG A 35 14.08 13.16 25.76
CA ARG A 35 15.10 12.23 26.27
C ARG A 35 15.97 11.66 25.16
N LYS A 36 17.27 11.64 25.42
CA LYS A 36 18.29 11.01 24.55
C LYS A 36 18.21 9.48 24.48
N GLU A 37 17.16 8.87 25.02
CA GLU A 37 17.02 7.42 25.18
C GLU A 37 15.79 6.89 24.43
N SER A 38 15.99 5.79 23.72
CA SER A 38 14.90 5.03 23.08
C SER A 38 14.33 4.00 24.05
N HIS A 39 13.00 3.96 24.17
CA HIS A 39 12.29 2.95 24.95
C HIS A 39 11.83 1.81 24.04
N ARG A 40 12.34 0.60 24.27
CA ARG A 40 11.94 -0.58 23.51
C ARG A 40 10.57 -1.08 23.92
N VAL A 41 9.58 -0.88 23.05
CA VAL A 41 8.19 -1.27 23.29
C VAL A 41 7.87 -2.68 22.80
N TRP A 42 8.59 -3.18 21.78
CA TRP A 42 8.44 -4.56 21.30
C TRP A 42 9.77 -5.16 20.85
N ASP A 43 9.94 -6.46 21.07
CA ASP A 43 11.05 -7.26 20.55
C ASP A 43 10.51 -8.66 20.19
N ARG A 44 10.57 -9.04 18.93
CA ARG A 44 10.03 -10.33 18.45
C ARG A 44 10.58 -11.54 19.22
N LYS A 45 11.84 -11.48 19.67
CA LYS A 45 12.47 -12.58 20.42
C LYS A 45 12.02 -12.60 21.87
N ARG A 46 11.85 -11.43 22.49
CA ARG A 46 11.35 -11.27 23.87
C ARG A 46 9.86 -11.60 23.98
N ASP A 47 9.07 -11.03 23.07
CA ASP A 47 7.61 -10.95 23.15
C ASP A 47 6.90 -12.00 22.27
N SER A 48 7.68 -12.85 21.59
CA SER A 48 7.21 -13.98 20.79
C SER A 48 6.26 -13.59 19.66
N GLY A 49 6.85 -13.21 18.52
CA GLY A 49 6.10 -12.92 17.29
C GLY A 49 5.96 -11.43 16.98
N PHE A 50 4.90 -11.06 16.27
CA PHE A 50 4.61 -9.69 15.85
C PHE A 50 3.38 -9.18 16.62
N PRO A 51 3.38 -7.91 17.04
CA PRO A 51 2.22 -7.36 17.72
C PRO A 51 1.10 -7.14 16.70
N ASP A 52 -0.15 -7.39 17.09
CA ASP A 52 -1.28 -6.84 16.35
C ASP A 52 -1.33 -5.31 16.49
N ILE A 53 -2.08 -4.65 15.62
CA ILE A 53 -2.08 -3.19 15.58
C ILE A 53 -2.68 -2.55 16.85
N VAL A 54 -3.61 -3.22 17.51
CA VAL A 54 -4.22 -2.73 18.76
C VAL A 54 -3.18 -2.74 19.88
N THR A 55 -2.46 -3.84 20.00
CA THR A 55 -1.36 -4.03 20.95
C THR A 55 -0.27 -3.00 20.72
N LEU A 56 0.14 -2.81 19.47
CA LEU A 56 1.18 -1.86 19.12
C LEU A 56 0.78 -0.41 19.45
N LYS A 57 -0.47 -0.01 19.15
CA LYS A 57 -0.98 1.34 19.48
C LYS A 57 -0.95 1.59 20.99
N ARG A 58 -1.34 0.62 21.82
CA ARG A 58 -1.27 0.76 23.29
C ARG A 58 0.16 0.96 23.77
N LEU A 59 1.07 0.09 23.34
CA LEU A 59 2.46 0.14 23.77
C LEU A 59 3.15 1.46 23.37
N VAL A 60 2.81 2.00 22.20
CA VAL A 60 3.29 3.31 21.76
C VAL A 60 2.64 4.43 22.57
N ARG A 61 1.33 4.38 22.81
CA ARG A 61 0.59 5.36 23.62
C ARG A 61 1.14 5.47 25.03
N ASP A 62 1.37 4.35 25.69
CA ASP A 62 1.86 4.30 27.08
C ASP A 62 3.20 5.03 27.25
N VAL A 63 3.99 5.13 26.17
CA VAL A 63 5.28 5.84 26.18
C VAL A 63 5.17 7.26 25.62
N ALA A 64 4.51 7.44 24.48
CA ALA A 64 4.52 8.70 23.72
C ALA A 64 3.40 9.67 24.11
N ALA A 65 2.25 9.16 24.56
CA ALA A 65 1.05 9.95 24.86
C ALA A 65 0.22 9.27 25.96
N PRO A 66 0.74 9.11 27.19
CA PRO A 66 0.17 8.23 28.21
C PRO A 66 -1.29 8.60 28.59
N ASP A 67 -1.63 9.88 28.50
CA ASP A 67 -2.95 10.42 28.83
C ASP A 67 -3.98 10.31 27.68
N ARG A 68 -3.59 9.79 26.51
CA ARG A 68 -4.47 9.68 25.33
C ARG A 68 -5.40 8.46 25.43
N ASP A 69 -6.69 8.69 25.20
CA ASP A 69 -7.69 7.62 25.04
C ASP A 69 -7.66 7.07 23.59
N LEU A 70 -7.44 5.75 23.45
CA LEU A 70 -7.44 5.06 22.16
C LEU A 70 -8.82 4.50 21.75
N GLY A 71 -9.87 4.74 22.55
CA GLY A 71 -11.23 4.30 22.26
C GLY A 71 -11.37 2.77 22.18
N HIS A 72 -11.86 2.23 21.05
CA HIS A 72 -11.93 0.78 20.81
C HIS A 72 -10.57 0.07 20.93
N GLY A 73 -9.47 0.84 20.85
CA GLY A 73 -8.12 0.39 21.11
C GLY A 73 -7.84 0.03 22.56
N GLU A 74 -8.65 0.41 23.56
CA GLU A 74 -8.44 0.14 25.01
C GLU A 74 -9.10 -1.16 25.50
N ALA A 75 -10.09 -1.70 24.80
CA ALA A 75 -10.85 -2.87 25.24
C ALA A 75 -10.06 -4.19 25.10
N THR A 76 -9.91 -4.95 26.20
CA THR A 76 -9.32 -6.30 26.16
C THR A 76 -10.37 -7.29 25.64
N ARG A 77 -10.19 -7.80 24.41
CA ARG A 77 -10.89 -8.94 23.78
C ARG A 77 -12.37 -9.10 24.14
N ILE A 78 -13.27 -8.71 23.23
CA ILE A 78 -14.65 -9.23 23.23
C ILE A 78 -14.60 -10.70 22.75
N PRO A 79 -15.08 -11.69 23.53
CA PRO A 79 -15.17 -13.06 23.05
C PRO A 79 -16.28 -13.16 22.00
N ILE A 80 -15.92 -13.52 20.77
CA ILE A 80 -16.89 -13.80 19.71
C ILE A 80 -17.59 -15.13 20.05
N ARG A 81 -18.85 -15.07 20.49
CA ARG A 81 -19.73 -16.25 20.53
C ARG A 81 -20.19 -16.56 19.11
N GLN A 82 -19.84 -17.74 18.59
CA GLN A 82 -20.47 -18.27 17.38
C GLN A 82 -21.88 -18.78 17.68
N PRO A 83 -22.93 -18.36 16.94
CA PRO A 83 -24.20 -19.05 16.94
C PRO A 83 -24.22 -20.18 15.91
N HIS A 84 -24.78 -21.32 16.32
CA HIS A 84 -25.00 -22.51 15.52
C HIS A 84 -25.91 -22.25 14.30
N ARG A 85 -25.57 -22.92 13.18
CA ARG A 85 -26.37 -22.98 11.95
C ARG A 85 -27.73 -23.63 12.17
N ARG A 86 -28.79 -23.02 11.62
CA ARG A 86 -29.96 -23.72 11.04
C ARG A 86 -30.58 -22.93 9.86
N GLY A 87 -30.42 -23.49 8.66
CA GLY A 87 -31.51 -23.78 7.71
C GLY A 87 -32.18 -22.69 6.86
N ILE A 88 -31.72 -22.57 5.60
CA ILE A 88 -32.46 -22.46 4.31
C ILE A 88 -33.34 -21.22 4.04
N LEU A 89 -32.97 -20.37 3.06
CA LEU A 89 -33.56 -20.31 1.68
C LEU A 89 -32.97 -19.14 0.84
N MET A 90 -32.64 -19.44 -0.43
CA MET A 90 -32.35 -18.57 -1.59
C MET A 90 -31.09 -17.68 -1.57
N THR A 91 -30.09 -18.12 -2.32
CA THR A 91 -28.89 -17.43 -2.76
C THR A 91 -29.23 -16.07 -3.37
N ARG A 92 -28.96 -14.99 -2.63
CA ARG A 92 -28.70 -13.68 -3.23
C ARG A 92 -27.24 -13.70 -3.64
N HIS A 93 -26.99 -13.54 -4.94
CA HIS A 93 -25.66 -13.23 -5.47
C HIS A 93 -25.00 -12.15 -4.60
N HIS A 94 -23.72 -12.27 -4.25
CA HIS A 94 -23.00 -11.35 -3.35
C HIS A 94 -22.51 -10.08 -4.09
N PRO A 95 -23.21 -8.93 -4.01
CA PRO A 95 -22.65 -7.64 -4.46
C PRO A 95 -21.59 -7.10 -3.49
N ALA A 96 -21.65 -7.44 -2.20
CA ALA A 96 -20.86 -6.74 -1.18
C ALA A 96 -19.33 -6.86 -1.33
N ALA A 97 -18.79 -8.05 -1.65
CA ALA A 97 -17.35 -8.22 -1.81
C ALA A 97 -16.83 -7.46 -3.04
N ARG A 98 -17.56 -7.55 -4.15
CA ARG A 98 -17.29 -6.79 -5.37
C ARG A 98 -17.35 -5.28 -5.12
N ASP A 99 -18.39 -4.80 -4.45
CA ASP A 99 -18.58 -3.38 -4.19
C ASP A 99 -17.45 -2.83 -3.28
N LEU A 100 -16.98 -3.63 -2.31
CA LEU A 100 -15.81 -3.28 -1.49
C LEU A 100 -14.51 -3.23 -2.30
N LEU A 101 -14.30 -4.16 -3.23
CA LEU A 101 -13.13 -4.15 -4.10
C LEU A 101 -13.16 -2.95 -5.05
N ILE A 102 -14.33 -2.62 -5.62
CA ILE A 102 -14.51 -1.44 -6.46
C ILE A 102 -14.22 -0.16 -5.66
N ASP A 103 -14.74 -0.03 -4.44
CA ASP A 103 -14.45 1.12 -3.56
C ASP A 103 -12.95 1.21 -3.24
N ALA A 104 -12.30 0.09 -2.91
CA ALA A 104 -10.87 0.06 -2.59
C ALA A 104 -10.00 0.53 -3.77
N PHE A 105 -10.21 -0.01 -4.97
CA PHE A 105 -9.49 0.46 -6.16
C PHE A 105 -9.88 1.89 -6.56
N GLY A 106 -11.09 2.33 -6.27
CA GLY A 106 -11.52 3.72 -6.42
C GLY A 106 -10.68 4.66 -5.58
N ARG A 107 -10.45 4.33 -4.31
CA ARG A 107 -9.59 5.13 -3.41
C ARG A 107 -8.14 5.19 -3.87
N VAL A 108 -7.61 4.09 -4.40
CA VAL A 108 -6.27 4.07 -5.02
C VAL A 108 -6.21 5.11 -6.15
N GLN A 109 -7.21 5.13 -7.03
CA GLN A 109 -7.26 6.07 -8.15
C GLN A 109 -7.42 7.52 -7.68
N GLU A 110 -8.28 7.79 -6.70
CA GLU A 110 -8.43 9.11 -6.06
C GLU A 110 -7.09 9.62 -5.52
N LEU A 111 -6.33 8.77 -4.81
CA LEU A 111 -5.03 9.15 -4.26
C LEU A 111 -3.97 9.41 -5.35
N VAL A 112 -3.98 8.66 -6.46
CA VAL A 112 -3.11 8.97 -7.61
C VAL A 112 -3.46 10.34 -8.20
N VAL A 113 -4.76 10.64 -8.35
CA VAL A 113 -5.23 11.95 -8.83
C VAL A 113 -4.75 13.06 -7.90
N ASP A 114 -4.93 12.90 -6.59
CA ASP A 114 -4.54 13.90 -5.59
C ASP A 114 -3.02 14.16 -5.58
N ILE A 115 -2.19 13.10 -5.66
CA ILE A 115 -0.73 13.24 -5.67
C ILE A 115 -0.22 13.89 -6.96
N THR A 116 -0.90 13.66 -8.08
CA THR A 116 -0.49 14.20 -9.39
C THR A 116 -1.05 15.58 -9.70
N ASP A 117 -2.03 16.07 -8.91
CA ASP A 117 -2.60 17.40 -9.11
C ASP A 117 -1.58 18.50 -8.81
N GLY A 118 -1.24 19.28 -9.83
CA GLY A 118 -0.23 20.33 -9.73
C GLY A 118 1.21 19.86 -9.52
N LEU A 119 1.48 18.54 -9.53
CA LEU A 119 2.82 17.99 -9.35
C LEU A 119 3.74 18.43 -10.48
N SER A 120 4.88 19.02 -10.13
CA SER A 120 5.89 19.38 -11.10
C SER A 120 6.78 18.19 -11.47
N ARG A 121 7.48 18.27 -12.60
CA ARG A 121 8.48 17.25 -12.98
C ARG A 121 9.66 17.19 -12.01
N GLY A 122 10.06 18.34 -11.45
CA GLY A 122 11.10 18.43 -10.42
C GLY A 122 10.67 17.74 -9.12
N GLU A 123 9.43 17.95 -8.69
CA GLU A 123 8.87 17.26 -7.53
C GLU A 123 8.72 15.76 -7.80
N ALA A 124 8.23 15.38 -8.98
CA ALA A 124 8.02 13.99 -9.36
C ALA A 124 9.32 13.15 -9.34
N THR A 125 10.45 13.77 -9.67
CA THR A 125 11.79 13.14 -9.68
C THR A 125 12.61 13.43 -8.42
N TYR A 126 12.04 14.16 -7.45
CA TYR A 126 12.71 14.48 -6.20
C TYR A 126 13.07 13.22 -5.41
N ARG A 127 14.26 13.27 -4.78
CA ARG A 127 14.78 12.23 -3.90
C ARG A 127 15.26 12.82 -2.58
N PRO A 128 14.70 12.37 -1.44
CA PRO A 128 15.20 12.73 -0.11
C PRO A 128 16.63 12.25 0.13
N ASP A 129 16.99 11.09 -0.43
CA ASP A 129 18.34 10.54 -0.46
C ASP A 129 18.57 9.79 -1.80
N PRO A 130 19.84 9.59 -2.23
CA PRO A 130 20.15 9.00 -3.54
C PRO A 130 19.55 7.60 -3.79
N GLU A 131 19.27 6.83 -2.74
CA GLU A 131 18.70 5.48 -2.79
C GLU A 131 17.17 5.45 -2.66
N ALA A 132 16.53 6.58 -2.37
CA ALA A 132 15.07 6.68 -2.25
C ALA A 132 14.35 6.51 -3.59
N ASN A 133 13.13 5.96 -3.54
CA ASN A 133 12.23 5.95 -4.68
C ASN A 133 11.71 7.36 -4.99
N THR A 134 11.59 7.69 -6.27
CA THR A 134 10.95 8.93 -6.74
C THR A 134 9.44 8.76 -6.75
N ILE A 135 8.70 9.87 -6.68
CA ILE A 135 7.23 9.86 -6.84
C ILE A 135 6.86 9.27 -8.21
N ALA A 136 7.58 9.68 -9.26
CA ALA A 136 7.36 9.20 -10.62
C ALA A 136 7.49 7.68 -10.72
N TRP A 137 8.55 7.10 -10.14
CA TRP A 137 8.75 5.66 -10.12
C TRP A 137 7.66 4.96 -9.31
N LEU A 138 7.29 5.47 -8.14
CA LEU A 138 6.28 4.86 -7.28
C LEU A 138 4.92 4.77 -7.98
N LEU A 139 4.47 5.86 -8.62
CA LEU A 139 3.20 5.90 -9.34
C LEU A 139 3.21 5.04 -10.60
N TRP A 140 4.33 5.01 -11.33
CA TRP A 140 4.50 4.11 -12.47
C TRP A 140 4.49 2.65 -12.04
N HIS A 141 5.27 2.30 -11.00
CA HIS A 141 5.41 0.94 -10.48
C HIS A 141 4.09 0.38 -10.00
N LEU A 142 3.36 1.09 -9.13
CA LEU A 142 2.06 0.62 -8.63
C LEU A 142 1.06 0.43 -9.77
N SER A 143 1.09 1.30 -10.79
CA SER A 143 0.20 1.19 -11.95
C SER A 143 0.59 0.00 -12.83
N ARG A 144 1.89 -0.26 -13.03
CA ARG A 144 2.38 -1.45 -13.74
C ARG A 144 2.01 -2.74 -13.01
N VAL A 145 2.16 -2.78 -11.69
CA VAL A 145 1.79 -3.94 -10.85
C VAL A 145 0.28 -4.20 -10.97
N GLN A 146 -0.55 -3.17 -10.82
CA GLN A 146 -2.00 -3.32 -10.97
C GLN A 146 -2.38 -3.78 -12.38
N ASP A 147 -1.82 -3.17 -13.43
CA ASP A 147 -2.07 -3.53 -14.83
C ASP A 147 -1.72 -4.99 -15.11
N ASP A 148 -0.50 -5.39 -14.75
CA ASP A 148 0.00 -6.75 -14.96
C ASP A 148 -0.84 -7.81 -14.27
N HIS A 149 -1.09 -7.64 -12.96
CA HIS A 149 -1.77 -8.66 -12.17
C HIS A 149 -3.26 -8.71 -12.48
N VAL A 150 -3.93 -7.56 -12.64
CA VAL A 150 -5.38 -7.54 -12.94
C VAL A 150 -5.65 -8.01 -14.37
N ALA A 151 -4.82 -7.64 -15.35
CA ALA A 151 -4.94 -8.18 -16.70
C ALA A 151 -4.69 -9.70 -16.74
N GLY A 152 -3.72 -10.19 -15.96
CA GLY A 152 -3.49 -11.63 -15.80
C GLY A 152 -4.67 -12.37 -15.18
N LEU A 153 -5.33 -11.79 -14.17
CA LEU A 153 -6.57 -12.34 -13.61
C LEU A 153 -7.71 -12.35 -14.64
N ALA A 154 -7.85 -11.27 -15.40
CA ALA A 154 -8.91 -11.09 -16.39
C ALA A 154 -8.66 -11.86 -17.70
N GLU A 155 -7.50 -12.51 -17.86
CA GLU A 155 -7.04 -13.12 -19.11
C GLU A 155 -7.13 -12.12 -20.30
N ALA A 156 -6.77 -10.87 -20.03
CA ALA A 156 -6.90 -9.75 -20.95
C ALA A 156 -5.55 -9.07 -21.24
N GLU A 157 -5.51 -8.21 -22.25
CA GLU A 157 -4.34 -7.39 -22.54
C GLU A 157 -4.20 -6.24 -21.52
N GLN A 158 -2.96 -6.04 -21.05
CA GLN A 158 -2.54 -4.87 -20.26
C GLN A 158 -2.81 -3.56 -21.02
N ALA A 159 -3.00 -2.45 -20.30
CA ALA A 159 -3.01 -1.12 -20.91
C ALA A 159 -1.63 -0.73 -21.44
N TRP A 160 -0.57 -1.16 -20.76
CA TRP A 160 0.82 -0.72 -20.96
C TRP A 160 1.31 -0.64 -22.42
N PRO A 161 1.02 -1.58 -23.34
CA PRO A 161 1.49 -1.48 -24.72
C PRO A 161 1.10 -0.18 -25.45
N GLN A 162 -0.01 0.45 -25.07
CA GLN A 162 -0.48 1.72 -25.65
C GLN A 162 0.21 2.94 -25.04
N TRP A 163 0.90 2.77 -23.90
CA TRP A 163 1.53 3.84 -23.11
C TRP A 163 3.05 3.81 -23.17
N ARG A 164 3.66 2.63 -23.34
CA ARG A 164 5.11 2.43 -23.24
C ARG A 164 5.93 3.39 -24.11
N ASP A 165 5.48 3.67 -25.33
CA ASP A 165 6.19 4.56 -26.27
C ASP A 165 6.11 6.04 -25.82
N ARG A 166 5.02 6.43 -25.15
CA ARG A 166 4.87 7.78 -24.55
C ARG A 166 5.73 7.93 -23.30
N PHE A 167 5.89 6.85 -22.54
CA PHE A 167 6.77 6.80 -21.37
C PHE A 167 8.25 6.74 -21.74
N ALA A 168 8.59 6.07 -22.85
CA ALA A 168 9.94 5.97 -23.41
C ALA A 168 11.04 5.59 -22.40
N LEU A 169 10.70 4.74 -21.42
CA LEU A 169 11.62 4.32 -20.37
C LEU A 169 12.66 3.35 -20.92
N PRO A 170 13.94 3.43 -20.49
CA PRO A 170 15.04 2.60 -20.99
C PRO A 170 15.07 1.21 -20.34
N PHE A 171 13.91 0.57 -20.17
CA PHE A 171 13.76 -0.73 -19.53
C PHE A 171 13.30 -1.79 -20.53
N ASP A 172 13.20 -3.05 -20.06
CA ASP A 172 12.48 -4.09 -20.81
C ASP A 172 11.02 -3.66 -21.06
N ASP A 173 10.49 -4.04 -22.22
CA ASP A 173 9.13 -3.69 -22.68
C ASP A 173 8.04 -4.04 -21.66
N TRP A 174 8.26 -5.04 -20.80
CA TRP A 174 7.30 -5.53 -19.81
C TRP A 174 7.71 -5.24 -18.37
N ALA A 175 8.77 -4.45 -18.16
CA ALA A 175 9.23 -4.10 -16.83
C ALA A 175 8.09 -3.52 -15.98
N THR A 176 7.99 -4.02 -14.75
CA THR A 176 7.05 -3.52 -13.74
C THR A 176 7.73 -2.64 -12.71
N GLY A 177 9.07 -2.62 -12.67
CA GLY A 177 9.86 -1.99 -11.62
C GLY A 177 10.41 -2.97 -10.57
N TYR A 178 9.90 -4.21 -10.55
CA TYR A 178 10.40 -5.22 -9.63
C TYR A 178 11.91 -5.47 -9.82
N ALA A 179 12.64 -5.50 -8.70
CA ALA A 179 14.09 -5.69 -8.63
C ALA A 179 14.96 -4.60 -9.30
N GLN A 180 14.41 -3.42 -9.62
CA GLN A 180 15.20 -2.30 -10.12
C GLN A 180 16.11 -1.70 -9.05
N SER A 181 17.31 -1.32 -9.46
CA SER A 181 18.30 -0.59 -8.66
C SER A 181 17.92 0.88 -8.47
N ALA A 182 18.52 1.54 -7.47
CA ALA A 182 18.31 2.99 -7.25
C ALA A 182 18.64 3.84 -8.50
N ALA A 183 19.60 3.42 -9.32
CA ALA A 183 19.93 4.09 -10.58
C ALA A 183 18.80 3.95 -11.61
N GLU A 184 18.22 2.76 -11.77
CA GLU A 184 17.09 2.51 -12.67
C GLU A 184 15.83 3.23 -12.19
N VAL A 185 15.56 3.21 -10.89
CA VAL A 185 14.45 3.98 -10.30
C VAL A 185 14.55 5.47 -10.66
N GLY A 186 15.78 6.00 -10.78
CA GLY A 186 16.02 7.40 -11.10
C GLY A 186 15.85 7.73 -12.59
N GLN A 187 15.69 6.72 -13.44
CA GLN A 187 15.45 6.88 -14.87
C GLN A 187 13.96 7.01 -15.21
N VAL A 188 13.06 6.83 -14.23
CA VAL A 188 11.64 7.17 -14.41
C VAL A 188 11.46 8.67 -14.28
N ASP A 189 11.63 9.34 -15.41
CA ASP A 189 11.50 10.79 -15.57
C ASP A 189 10.54 11.09 -16.73
N VAL A 190 9.27 11.28 -16.39
CA VAL A 190 8.16 11.52 -17.32
C VAL A 190 7.32 12.69 -16.83
N GLU A 191 6.51 13.26 -17.73
CA GLU A 191 5.57 14.30 -17.34
C GLU A 191 4.50 13.73 -16.38
N PRO A 192 4.20 14.38 -15.24
CA PRO A 192 3.29 13.84 -14.22
C PRO A 192 1.89 13.47 -14.73
N HIS A 193 1.37 14.19 -15.73
CA HIS A 193 0.08 13.85 -16.34
C HIS A 193 0.09 12.46 -17.00
N LEU A 194 1.22 11.97 -17.52
CA LEU A 194 1.32 10.63 -18.09
C LEU A 194 1.14 9.53 -17.04
N LEU A 195 1.62 9.76 -15.82
CA LEU A 195 1.45 8.82 -14.69
C LEU A 195 -0.04 8.67 -14.34
N ARG A 196 -0.73 9.81 -14.22
CA ARG A 196 -2.17 9.86 -13.97
C ARG A 196 -2.96 9.21 -15.10
N GLU A 197 -2.73 9.63 -16.34
CA GLU A 197 -3.48 9.14 -17.49
C GLU A 197 -3.29 7.62 -17.69
N TYR A 198 -2.07 7.11 -17.47
CA TYR A 198 -1.82 5.67 -17.49
C TYR A 198 -2.58 4.96 -16.36
N HIS A 199 -2.53 5.48 -15.13
CA HIS A 199 -3.26 4.89 -14.02
C HIS A 199 -4.78 4.90 -14.27
N ASP A 200 -5.35 5.96 -14.83
CA ASP A 200 -6.77 6.04 -15.20
C ASP A 200 -7.15 4.95 -16.22
N ALA A 201 -6.27 4.66 -17.19
CA ALA A 201 -6.48 3.57 -18.15
C ALA A 201 -6.43 2.19 -17.48
N VAL A 202 -5.50 1.97 -16.55
CA VAL A 202 -5.41 0.74 -15.74
C VAL A 202 -6.63 0.58 -14.85
N HIS A 203 -7.07 1.66 -14.20
CA HIS A 203 -8.24 1.68 -13.34
C HIS A 203 -9.52 1.35 -14.12
N THR A 204 -9.68 1.91 -15.33
CA THR A 204 -10.81 1.59 -16.22
C THR A 204 -10.89 0.10 -16.52
N LYS A 205 -9.78 -0.54 -16.93
CA LYS A 205 -9.72 -2.00 -17.16
C LYS A 205 -9.97 -2.80 -15.88
N THR A 206 -9.48 -2.30 -14.74
CA THR A 206 -9.70 -2.92 -13.43
C THR A 206 -11.20 -2.95 -13.10
N LEU A 207 -11.91 -1.84 -13.29
CA LEU A 207 -13.35 -1.79 -13.10
C LEU A 207 -14.11 -2.69 -14.09
N GLU A 208 -13.67 -2.79 -15.34
CA GLU A 208 -14.27 -3.72 -16.31
C GLU A 208 -14.22 -5.17 -15.82
N TYR A 209 -13.07 -5.60 -15.27
CA TYR A 209 -12.92 -6.92 -14.66
C TYR A 209 -13.81 -7.05 -13.41
N LEU A 210 -13.66 -6.15 -12.43
CA LEU A 210 -14.36 -6.22 -11.15
C LEU A 210 -15.89 -6.22 -11.31
N ASN A 211 -16.45 -5.49 -12.28
CA ASN A 211 -17.89 -5.47 -12.52
C ASN A 211 -18.47 -6.86 -12.89
N ARG A 212 -17.64 -7.77 -13.38
CA ARG A 212 -18.02 -9.14 -13.80
C ARG A 212 -17.59 -10.22 -12.79
N VAL A 213 -16.85 -9.85 -11.74
CA VAL A 213 -16.34 -10.80 -10.74
C VAL A 213 -17.48 -11.43 -9.94
N THR A 214 -17.35 -12.74 -9.70
CA THR A 214 -18.26 -13.57 -8.90
C THR A 214 -17.52 -14.17 -7.70
N ASP A 215 -18.25 -14.77 -6.75
CA ASP A 215 -17.63 -15.46 -5.62
C ASP A 215 -16.73 -16.63 -6.08
N GLU A 216 -17.17 -17.38 -7.08
CA GLU A 216 -16.40 -18.48 -7.69
C GLU A 216 -15.10 -17.97 -8.32
N GLU A 217 -15.16 -16.81 -8.99
CA GLU A 217 -13.97 -16.17 -9.55
C GLU A 217 -12.98 -15.76 -8.45
N LEU A 218 -13.44 -15.22 -7.32
CA LEU A 218 -12.57 -14.86 -6.20
C LEU A 218 -11.88 -16.07 -5.54
N GLU A 219 -12.49 -17.25 -5.62
CA GLU A 219 -11.94 -18.53 -5.11
C GLU A 219 -11.02 -19.24 -6.10
N ARG A 220 -11.00 -18.83 -7.38
CA ARG A 220 -10.13 -19.42 -8.40
C ARG A 220 -8.66 -19.33 -7.99
N VAL A 221 -7.98 -20.48 -7.93
CA VAL A 221 -6.54 -20.56 -7.68
C VAL A 221 -5.78 -20.04 -8.90
N VAL A 222 -4.86 -19.10 -8.66
CA VAL A 222 -4.05 -18.43 -9.70
C VAL A 222 -2.56 -18.66 -9.53
N ASP A 223 -2.13 -19.15 -8.36
CA ASP A 223 -0.75 -19.57 -8.11
C ASP A 223 -0.73 -20.68 -7.05
N ASP A 224 -0.25 -21.86 -7.44
CA ASP A 224 -0.14 -23.06 -6.61
C ASP A 224 1.22 -23.21 -5.94
N ASN A 225 2.14 -22.25 -6.12
CA ASN A 225 3.48 -22.26 -5.50
C ASN A 225 3.48 -21.77 -4.05
N TRP A 226 2.32 -21.46 -3.47
CA TRP A 226 2.15 -20.97 -2.10
C TRP A 226 1.27 -21.91 -1.26
N ASP A 227 1.44 -21.89 0.06
CA ASP A 227 0.61 -22.63 1.01
C ASP A 227 0.03 -21.69 2.09
N PRO A 228 -1.29 -21.39 2.07
CA PRO A 228 -2.27 -21.87 1.09
C PRO A 228 -2.05 -21.24 -0.31
N PRO A 229 -2.54 -21.88 -1.39
CA PRO A 229 -2.47 -21.34 -2.74
C PRO A 229 -3.09 -19.94 -2.84
N VAL A 230 -2.55 -19.12 -3.74
CA VAL A 230 -3.08 -17.77 -3.98
C VAL A 230 -4.32 -17.87 -4.85
N THR A 231 -5.43 -17.31 -4.39
CA THR A 231 -6.64 -17.15 -5.19
C THR A 231 -6.70 -15.77 -5.86
N ALA A 232 -7.59 -15.59 -6.84
CA ALA A 232 -7.82 -14.28 -7.45
C ALA A 232 -8.20 -13.21 -6.41
N GLY A 233 -9.04 -13.56 -5.42
CA GLY A 233 -9.38 -12.65 -4.32
C GLY A 233 -8.17 -12.24 -3.48
N VAL A 234 -7.30 -13.19 -3.13
CA VAL A 234 -6.04 -12.89 -2.42
C VAL A 234 -5.14 -12.00 -3.29
N ARG A 235 -5.03 -12.29 -4.59
CA ARG A 235 -4.24 -11.50 -5.52
C ARG A 235 -4.74 -10.05 -5.61
N LEU A 236 -6.05 -9.82 -5.69
CA LEU A 236 -6.63 -8.46 -5.72
C LEU A 236 -6.32 -7.69 -4.43
N VAL A 237 -6.45 -8.33 -3.26
CA VAL A 237 -6.07 -7.72 -1.98
C VAL A 237 -4.58 -7.39 -1.93
N SER A 238 -3.72 -8.27 -2.45
CA SER A 238 -2.28 -8.01 -2.54
C SER A 238 -1.96 -6.80 -3.41
N VAL A 239 -2.63 -6.65 -4.56
CA VAL A 239 -2.46 -5.48 -5.45
C VAL A 239 -2.89 -4.18 -4.77
N ILE A 240 -4.04 -4.18 -4.08
CA ILE A 240 -4.50 -2.99 -3.32
C ILE A 240 -3.47 -2.62 -2.25
N ASN A 241 -3.01 -3.61 -1.47
CA ASN A 241 -2.04 -3.37 -0.41
C ASN A 241 -0.68 -2.88 -0.94
N ASP A 242 -0.23 -3.38 -2.09
CA ASP A 242 0.96 -2.87 -2.77
C ASP A 242 0.79 -1.41 -3.19
N ALA A 243 -0.32 -1.10 -3.86
CA ALA A 243 -0.64 0.26 -4.30
C ALA A 243 -0.72 1.25 -3.12
N ASP A 244 -1.42 0.91 -2.05
CA ASP A 244 -1.54 1.78 -0.86
C ASP A 244 -0.20 2.03 -0.18
N GLN A 245 0.70 1.03 -0.14
CA GLN A 245 2.04 1.20 0.41
C GLN A 245 2.88 2.17 -0.42
N HIS A 246 2.80 2.06 -1.76
CA HIS A 246 3.53 2.95 -2.66
C HIS A 246 2.93 4.35 -2.72
N LEU A 247 1.61 4.49 -2.63
CA LEU A 247 0.93 5.78 -2.49
C LEU A 247 1.33 6.50 -1.20
N GLY A 248 1.39 5.78 -0.07
CA GLY A 248 1.87 6.33 1.18
C GLY A 248 3.31 6.86 1.09
N GLN A 249 4.18 6.13 0.39
CA GLN A 249 5.55 6.58 0.11
C GLN A 249 5.57 7.82 -0.79
N ALA A 250 4.78 7.82 -1.86
CA ALA A 250 4.70 8.92 -2.82
C ALA A 250 4.20 10.21 -2.15
N ALA A 251 3.14 10.13 -1.35
CA ALA A 251 2.62 11.26 -0.58
C ALA A 251 3.64 11.80 0.43
N TYR A 252 4.40 10.91 1.09
CA TYR A 252 5.47 11.32 2.01
C TYR A 252 6.60 12.06 1.30
N VAL A 253 7.04 11.55 0.14
CA VAL A 253 8.07 12.20 -0.70
C VAL A 253 7.57 13.53 -1.26
N ALA A 254 6.32 13.62 -1.72
CA ALA A 254 5.70 14.87 -2.17
C ALA A 254 5.75 15.94 -1.06
N GLY A 255 5.37 15.58 0.16
CA GLY A 255 5.46 16.48 1.30
C GLY A 255 6.88 16.96 1.62
N MET A 256 7.90 16.13 1.39
CA MET A 256 9.31 16.52 1.54
C MET A 256 9.77 17.45 0.40
N ALA A 257 9.43 17.13 -0.85
CA ALA A 257 9.76 17.95 -2.02
C ALA A 257 9.21 19.37 -1.88
N SER A 258 7.93 19.48 -1.50
CA SER A 258 7.25 20.76 -1.26
C SER A 258 7.94 21.58 -0.17
N ARG A 259 8.29 20.96 0.97
CA ARG A 259 9.03 21.65 2.06
C ARG A 259 10.44 22.06 1.66
N ALA A 260 11.08 21.33 0.76
CA ALA A 260 12.39 21.67 0.21
C ALA A 260 12.32 22.77 -0.85
N GLY A 261 11.12 23.24 -1.24
CA GLY A 261 10.94 24.28 -2.26
C GLY A 261 11.29 23.79 -3.67
N VAL A 262 11.15 22.49 -3.93
CA VAL A 262 11.36 21.92 -5.26
C VAL A 262 10.20 22.36 -6.17
N SER A 263 10.53 22.76 -7.39
CA SER A 263 9.59 23.16 -8.45
C SER A 263 10.01 22.60 -9.77
#